data_AF-A0A1U9UIZ5-F1
#
_entry.id   AF-A0A1U9UIZ5-F1
#
_cell.length_a   1.000
_cell.length_b   1.000
_cell.length_c   1.000
_cell.angle_alpha   90.00
_cell.angle_beta   90.00
_cell.angle_gamma   90.00
#
_symmetry.space_group_name_H-M   'P 1'
#
loop_
_entity.id
_entity.type
_entity.pdbx_description
1 polymer ?
#
loop_
_entity_poly.entity_id
_entity_poly.type
_entity_poly.pdbx_seq_one_letter_code
_entity_poly.pdbx_strand_id
1 'polypeptide(L)'
;MTAATLYLNFDGVLHPRAVRLRAGAKPQLLVPGHTLFENNPLLECVLYARPHTHVVLHTWWVLYFGYRFAAQQLPPAVQARVIGATLPGNRALPLTKRPLARREWVRADIARRQPECPALLDCDPVQVIARLTDSALILDGQIGLSSTRLCDAMIALLDSVVSRQTLEVEKL
;
A
#
# COMPACT_ATOMS: atom_id res chain seq x y z
N MET A 1 -12.74 1.53 18.57
CA MET A 1 -13.21 1.51 17.17
C MET A 1 -12.25 0.66 16.37
N THR A 2 -12.76 -0.34 15.67
CA THR A 2 -11.95 -1.17 14.76
C THR A 2 -11.49 -0.34 13.57
N ALA A 3 -10.20 -0.45 13.21
CA ALA A 3 -9.56 0.35 12.18
C ALA A 3 -8.98 -0.55 11.08
N ALA A 4 -9.18 -0.17 9.82
CA ALA A 4 -8.55 -0.86 8.71
C ALA A 4 -7.02 -0.67 8.73
N THR A 5 -6.29 -1.70 8.29
CA THR A 5 -4.85 -1.62 8.03
C THR A 5 -4.61 -1.81 6.54
N LEU A 6 -4.28 -0.71 5.86
CA LEU A 6 -4.05 -0.65 4.43
C LEU A 6 -2.59 -0.97 4.09
N TYR A 7 -2.36 -2.07 3.38
CA TYR A 7 -1.10 -2.40 2.73
C TYR A 7 -1.04 -1.67 1.38
N LEU A 8 -0.15 -0.67 1.28
CA LEU A 8 -0.11 0.27 0.17
C LEU A 8 1.12 0.05 -0.73
N ASN A 9 0.91 -0.29 -1.99
CA ASN A 9 1.93 -0.18 -3.04
C ASN A 9 1.98 1.25 -3.63
N PHE A 10 3.11 1.61 -4.25
CA PHE A 10 3.29 2.90 -4.94
C PHE A 10 3.21 2.73 -6.46
N ASP A 11 4.05 1.87 -7.03
CA ASP A 11 4.18 1.71 -8.48
C ASP A 11 2.91 1.07 -9.06
N GLY A 12 2.22 1.81 -9.93
CA GLY A 12 0.92 1.42 -10.52
C GLY A 12 -0.28 1.76 -9.65
N VAL A 13 -0.08 2.43 -8.51
CA VAL A 13 -1.15 2.90 -7.61
C VAL A 13 -1.14 4.43 -7.53
N LEU A 14 -0.01 5.00 -7.10
CA LEU A 14 0.14 6.45 -6.90
C LEU A 14 0.68 7.18 -8.13
N HIS A 15 1.10 6.42 -9.13
CA HIS A 15 1.64 6.82 -10.43
C HIS A 15 1.73 5.54 -11.31
N PRO A 16 2.01 5.64 -12.62
CA PRO A 16 2.15 4.47 -13.49
C PRO A 16 3.26 3.50 -13.05
N ARG A 17 3.07 2.19 -13.27
CA ARG A 17 3.93 1.11 -12.74
C ARG A 17 5.37 1.15 -13.22
N ALA A 18 5.64 1.73 -14.40
CA ALA A 18 6.96 1.66 -15.01
C ALA A 18 7.93 2.65 -14.37
N VAL A 19 8.52 2.27 -13.23
CA VAL A 19 9.52 3.06 -12.51
C VAL A 19 10.84 2.30 -12.47
N ARG A 20 11.93 3.00 -12.77
CA ARG A 20 13.30 2.51 -12.57
C ARG A 20 13.77 2.85 -11.17
N LEU A 21 13.99 1.82 -10.35
CA LEU A 21 14.54 1.93 -9.00
C LEU A 21 15.98 1.42 -8.99
N ARG A 22 16.90 2.23 -8.45
CA ARG A 22 18.30 1.87 -8.23
C ARG A 22 18.78 2.48 -6.93
N ALA A 23 19.45 1.69 -6.09
CA ALA A 23 19.97 2.19 -4.83
C ALA A 23 20.99 3.32 -5.08
N GLY A 24 20.87 4.41 -4.32
CA GLY A 24 21.73 5.59 -4.47
C GLY A 24 21.38 6.50 -5.67
N ALA A 25 20.41 6.14 -6.51
CA ALA A 25 19.93 7.00 -7.60
C ALA A 25 18.54 7.55 -7.30
N LYS A 26 18.17 8.66 -7.95
CA LYS A 26 16.78 9.14 -7.91
C LYS A 26 15.86 8.16 -8.64
N PRO A 27 14.66 7.84 -8.11
CA PRO A 27 13.65 7.10 -8.85
C PRO A 27 13.30 7.81 -10.16
N GLN A 28 13.13 7.05 -11.24
CA GLN A 28 12.79 7.59 -12.55
C GLN A 28 11.53 6.92 -13.10
N LEU A 29 10.47 7.70 -13.26
CA LEU A 29 9.28 7.28 -13.99
C LEU A 29 9.60 7.19 -15.49
N LEU A 30 9.16 6.10 -16.12
CA LEU A 30 9.46 5.79 -17.52
C LEU A 30 8.26 6.04 -18.46
N VAL A 31 7.18 6.61 -17.93
CA VAL A 31 5.95 6.92 -18.67
C VAL A 31 5.89 8.42 -18.96
N PRO A 32 5.97 8.85 -20.23
CA PRO A 32 5.87 10.26 -20.60
C PRO A 32 4.53 10.88 -20.20
N GLY A 33 4.53 12.16 -19.84
CA GLY A 33 3.31 12.90 -19.48
C GLY A 33 2.81 12.68 -18.05
N HIS A 34 3.45 11.77 -17.30
CA HIS A 34 3.11 11.49 -15.91
C HIS A 34 4.21 11.96 -14.95
N THR A 35 3.84 12.10 -13.67
CA THR A 35 4.79 12.43 -12.60
C THR A 35 4.69 11.43 -11.45
N LEU A 36 5.79 11.23 -10.73
CA LEU A 36 5.79 10.38 -9.55
C LEU A 36 4.83 10.96 -8.51
N PHE A 37 3.95 10.10 -7.98
CA PHE A 37 2.98 10.40 -6.93
C PHE A 37 1.87 11.40 -7.33
N GLU A 38 1.56 11.51 -8.62
CA GLU A 38 0.47 12.35 -9.12
C GLU A 38 -0.91 12.05 -8.50
N ASN A 39 -1.15 10.80 -8.05
CA ASN A 39 -2.41 10.42 -7.41
C ASN A 39 -2.43 10.61 -5.88
N ASN A 40 -1.40 11.20 -5.29
CA ASN A 40 -1.35 11.46 -3.84
C ASN A 40 -2.56 12.27 -3.31
N PRO A 41 -3.04 13.33 -3.99
CA PRO A 41 -4.21 14.08 -3.53
C PRO A 41 -5.45 13.17 -3.36
N LEU A 42 -5.63 12.20 -4.27
CA LEU A 42 -6.76 11.27 -4.22
C LEU A 42 -6.62 10.27 -3.05
N LEU A 43 -5.40 9.77 -2.80
CA LEU A 43 -5.13 8.95 -1.61
C LEU A 43 -5.42 9.73 -0.31
N GLU A 44 -5.02 11.00 -0.25
CA GLU A 44 -5.28 11.87 0.89
C GLU A 44 -6.78 12.09 1.11
N CYS A 45 -7.57 12.31 0.04
CA CYS A 45 -9.02 12.39 0.13
C CYS A 45 -9.66 11.10 0.70
N VAL A 46 -9.24 9.93 0.23
CA VAL A 46 -9.75 8.65 0.75
C VAL A 46 -9.45 8.50 2.24
N LEU A 47 -8.21 8.78 2.63
CA LEU A 47 -7.79 8.63 4.02
C LEU A 47 -8.40 9.73 4.91
N TYR A 48 -8.64 10.94 4.39
CA TYR A 48 -9.43 11.95 5.10
C TYR A 48 -10.84 11.43 5.43
N ALA A 49 -11.51 10.78 4.48
CA ALA A 49 -12.82 10.18 4.70
C ALA A 49 -12.81 9.00 5.69
N ARG A 50 -11.67 8.31 5.87
CA ARG A 50 -11.50 7.19 6.80
C ARG A 50 -10.33 7.43 7.76
N PRO A 51 -10.49 8.36 8.74
CA PRO A 51 -9.39 8.91 9.53
C PRO A 51 -8.63 7.88 10.38
N HIS A 52 -9.29 6.78 10.75
CA HIS A 52 -8.70 5.74 11.59
C HIS A 52 -7.88 4.69 10.81
N THR A 53 -7.84 4.76 9.48
CA THR A 53 -7.10 3.78 8.67
C THR A 53 -5.59 3.91 8.90
N HIS A 54 -4.96 2.82 9.33
CA HIS A 54 -3.50 2.71 9.41
C HIS A 54 -2.93 2.33 8.04
N VAL A 55 -1.71 2.78 7.74
CA VAL A 55 -1.01 2.48 6.48
C VAL A 55 0.25 1.67 6.76
N VAL A 56 0.44 0.59 6.00
CA VAL A 56 1.67 -0.20 5.98
C VAL A 56 2.24 -0.15 4.56
N LEU A 57 3.50 0.25 4.42
CA LEU A 57 4.14 0.34 3.11
C LEU A 57 4.43 -1.07 2.56
N HIS A 58 3.90 -1.34 1.38
CA HIS A 58 4.07 -2.59 0.62
C HIS A 58 4.66 -2.32 -0.76
N THR A 59 5.80 -1.64 -0.78
CA THR A 59 6.43 -1.11 -1.99
C THR A 59 7.94 -1.39 -2.02
N TRP A 60 8.49 -1.68 -3.20
CA TRP A 60 9.93 -1.87 -3.40
C TRP A 60 10.76 -0.65 -3.01
N TRP A 61 10.15 0.55 -2.97
CA TRP A 61 10.82 1.76 -2.53
C TRP A 61 11.43 1.65 -1.13
N VAL A 62 10.83 0.87 -0.23
CA VAL A 62 11.39 0.59 1.10
C VAL A 62 12.70 -0.19 1.00
N LEU A 63 12.77 -1.16 0.10
CA LEU A 63 13.97 -1.96 -0.12
C LEU A 63 15.10 -1.13 -0.74
N TYR A 64 14.79 -0.26 -1.70
CA TYR A 64 15.81 0.52 -2.42
C TYR A 64 16.27 1.78 -1.67
N PHE A 65 15.36 2.47 -1.00
CA PHE A 65 15.62 3.79 -0.40
C PHE A 65 15.39 3.85 1.10
N GLY A 66 14.83 2.79 1.69
CA GLY A 66 14.54 2.73 3.12
C GLY A 66 13.16 3.27 3.47
N TYR A 67 12.69 2.85 4.65
CA TYR A 67 11.37 3.18 5.18
C TYR A 67 11.09 4.69 5.23
N ARG A 68 12.02 5.46 5.81
CA ARG A 68 11.84 6.91 6.01
C ARG A 68 11.65 7.65 4.69
N PHE A 69 12.48 7.34 3.69
CA PHE A 69 12.38 7.96 2.37
C PHE A 69 11.05 7.64 1.70
N ALA A 70 10.63 6.37 1.72
CA ALA A 70 9.37 5.95 1.13
C ALA A 70 8.16 6.63 1.80
N ALA A 71 8.14 6.69 3.14
CA ALA A 71 7.09 7.36 3.89
C ALA A 71 7.01 8.87 3.58
N GLN A 72 8.15 9.53 3.39
CA GLN A 72 8.23 10.96 3.04
C GLN A 72 7.69 11.30 1.65
N GLN A 73 7.44 10.31 0.79
CA GLN A 73 6.81 10.56 -0.51
C GLN A 73 5.29 10.77 -0.41
N LEU A 74 4.70 10.45 0.74
CA LEU A 74 3.27 10.57 0.97
C LEU A 74 2.92 11.96 1.53
N PRO A 75 1.69 12.47 1.31
CA PRO A 75 1.24 13.71 1.93
C PRO A 75 1.36 13.63 3.46
N PRO A 76 1.65 14.74 4.17
CA PRO A 76 1.87 14.71 5.62
C PRO A 76 0.75 14.02 6.41
N ALA A 77 -0.52 14.24 6.03
CA ALA A 77 -1.67 13.63 6.70
C ALA A 77 -1.75 12.11 6.51
N VAL A 78 -1.25 11.59 5.38
CA VAL A 78 -1.14 10.16 5.10
C VAL A 78 0.09 9.59 5.78
N GLN A 79 1.22 10.28 5.69
CA GLN A 79 2.50 9.89 6.32
C GLN A 79 2.34 9.67 7.83
N ALA A 80 1.58 10.54 8.50
CA ALA A 80 1.29 10.43 9.93
C ALA A 80 0.58 9.11 10.33
N ARG A 81 0.00 8.40 9.37
CA ARG A 81 -0.72 7.13 9.58
C ARG A 81 0.09 5.91 9.18
N VAL A 82 1.32 6.11 8.70
CA VAL A 82 2.19 5.01 8.32
C VAL A 82 2.77 4.37 9.60
N ILE A 83 2.39 3.11 9.85
CA ILE A 83 2.77 2.36 11.05
C ILE A 83 3.87 1.32 10.80
N GLY A 84 4.40 1.26 9.58
CA GLY A 84 5.51 0.37 9.22
C GLY A 84 5.56 0.00 7.74
N ALA A 85 6.35 -1.03 7.44
CA ALA A 85 6.49 -1.59 6.10
C ALA A 85 6.62 -3.11 6.16
N THR A 86 6.26 -3.77 5.07
CA THR A 86 6.39 -5.23 4.90
C THR A 86 7.80 -5.64 4.47
N LEU A 87 8.46 -4.84 3.63
CA LEU A 87 9.78 -5.14 3.10
C LEU A 87 10.88 -4.70 4.08
N PRO A 88 12.00 -5.43 4.15
CA PRO A 88 13.17 -4.99 4.91
C PRO A 88 13.73 -3.71 4.30
N GLY A 89 14.10 -2.74 5.13
CA GLY A 89 14.73 -1.51 4.66
C GLY A 89 16.08 -1.77 3.99
N ASN A 90 16.56 -0.79 3.22
CA ASN A 90 17.83 -0.83 2.47
C ASN A 90 19.12 -1.13 3.28
N ARG A 91 19.05 -1.16 4.62
CA ARG A 91 20.15 -1.55 5.52
C ARG A 91 20.08 -3.01 5.97
N ALA A 92 18.89 -3.62 5.94
CA ALA A 92 18.64 -4.93 6.55
C ALA A 92 18.85 -6.09 5.58
N LEU A 93 18.76 -5.85 4.27
CA LEU A 93 19.02 -6.86 3.25
C LEU A 93 20.07 -6.31 2.28
N PRO A 94 21.26 -6.93 2.17
CA PRO A 94 22.15 -6.65 1.07
C PRO A 94 21.40 -6.90 -0.24
N LEU A 95 21.34 -5.92 -1.14
CA LEU A 95 20.66 -6.03 -2.45
C LEU A 95 21.24 -7.17 -3.33
N THR A 96 22.35 -7.76 -2.90
CA THR A 96 22.99 -8.94 -3.50
C THR A 96 22.24 -10.24 -3.20
N LYS A 97 21.36 -10.30 -2.18
CA LYS A 97 20.48 -11.44 -1.94
C LYS A 97 19.17 -11.25 -2.71
N ARG A 98 18.74 -12.27 -3.45
CA ARG A 98 17.45 -12.26 -4.16
C ARG A 98 16.34 -12.03 -3.13
N PRO A 99 15.57 -10.92 -3.22
CA PRO A 99 14.51 -10.68 -2.27
C PRO A 99 13.45 -11.77 -2.43
N LEU A 100 12.81 -12.17 -1.32
CA LEU A 100 11.58 -12.96 -1.38
C LEU A 100 10.59 -12.25 -2.33
N ALA A 101 9.73 -13.02 -2.99
CA ALA A 101 8.63 -12.44 -3.76
C ALA A 101 7.86 -11.47 -2.87
N ARG A 102 7.47 -10.30 -3.40
CA ARG A 102 6.83 -9.22 -2.63
C ARG A 102 5.64 -9.73 -1.80
N ARG A 103 4.83 -10.63 -2.36
CA ARG A 103 3.71 -11.31 -1.69
C ARG A 103 4.06 -12.05 -0.40
N GLU A 104 5.28 -12.59 -0.29
CA GLU A 104 5.70 -13.32 0.91
C GLU A 104 6.00 -12.36 2.06
N TRP A 105 6.42 -11.12 1.77
CA TRP A 105 6.60 -10.10 2.78
C TRP A 105 5.28 -9.64 3.40
N VAL A 106 4.21 -9.48 2.59
CA VAL A 106 2.88 -9.17 3.14
C VAL A 106 2.31 -10.35 3.92
N ARG A 107 2.52 -11.60 3.46
CA ARG A 107 2.15 -12.80 4.23
C ARG A 107 2.82 -12.83 5.61
N ALA A 108 4.14 -12.61 5.65
CA ALA A 108 4.89 -12.59 6.90
C ALA A 108 4.49 -11.44 7.82
N ASP A 109 4.25 -10.24 7.28
CA ASP A 109 3.81 -9.10 8.08
C ASP A 109 2.41 -9.31 8.66
N ILE A 110 1.45 -9.84 7.88
CA ILE A 110 0.10 -10.16 8.39
C ILE A 110 0.17 -11.19 9.50
N ALA A 111 0.96 -12.27 9.34
CA ALA A 111 1.12 -13.29 10.37
C ALA A 111 1.71 -12.73 11.67
N ARG A 112 2.66 -11.78 11.57
CA ARG A 112 3.33 -11.16 12.72
C ARG A 112 2.51 -10.04 13.36
N ARG A 113 1.84 -9.21 12.56
CA ARG A 113 1.11 -8.00 12.99
C ARG A 113 -0.32 -8.33 13.43
N GLN A 114 -0.90 -9.40 12.88
CA GLN A 114 -2.28 -9.82 13.12
C GLN A 114 -3.29 -8.67 13.03
N PRO A 115 -3.30 -7.88 11.93
CA PRO A 115 -4.29 -6.82 11.78
C PRO A 115 -5.70 -7.42 11.75
N GLU A 116 -6.63 -6.81 12.48
CA GLU A 116 -8.04 -7.23 12.50
C GLU A 116 -8.68 -7.08 11.11
N CYS A 117 -8.52 -5.90 10.50
CA CYS A 117 -9.14 -5.53 9.23
C CYS A 117 -8.09 -5.20 8.15
N PRO A 118 -7.34 -6.18 7.63
CA PRO A 118 -6.33 -5.92 6.61
C PRO A 118 -6.98 -5.66 5.25
N ALA A 119 -6.48 -4.66 4.53
CA ALA A 119 -6.81 -4.40 3.14
C ALA A 119 -5.55 -4.18 2.29
N LEU A 120 -5.58 -4.53 1.02
CA LEU A 120 -4.45 -4.37 0.08
C LEU A 120 -4.84 -3.48 -1.09
N LEU A 121 -3.97 -2.52 -1.41
CA LEU A 121 -4.06 -1.70 -2.61
C LEU A 121 -2.82 -1.90 -3.47
N ASP A 122 -3.01 -2.49 -4.64
CA ASP A 122 -1.93 -2.85 -5.56
C ASP A 122 -2.37 -2.73 -7.03
N CYS A 123 -1.45 -2.95 -7.96
CA CYS A 123 -1.76 -3.14 -9.39
C CYS A 123 -1.40 -4.55 -9.90
N ASP A 124 -0.82 -5.39 -9.04
CA ASP A 124 -0.40 -6.74 -9.38
C ASP A 124 -1.23 -7.77 -8.60
N PRO A 125 -2.13 -8.52 -9.26
CA PRO A 125 -2.99 -9.50 -8.59
C PRO A 125 -2.19 -10.65 -7.94
N VAL A 126 -0.94 -10.88 -8.33
CA VAL A 126 -0.06 -11.90 -7.72
C VAL A 126 0.25 -11.59 -6.25
N GLN A 127 0.06 -10.34 -5.81
CA GLN A 127 0.26 -9.94 -4.42
C GLN A 127 -0.90 -10.34 -3.49
N VAL A 128 -2.07 -10.68 -4.04
CA VAL A 128 -3.24 -11.08 -3.25
C VAL A 128 -3.01 -12.47 -2.66
N ILE A 129 -2.82 -12.54 -1.35
CA ILE A 129 -2.76 -13.80 -0.61
C ILE A 129 -4.17 -14.20 -0.16
N ALA A 130 -4.36 -15.46 0.23
CA ALA A 130 -5.67 -16.00 0.64
C ALA A 130 -6.38 -15.17 1.74
N ARG A 131 -5.64 -14.60 2.71
CA ARG A 131 -6.21 -13.74 3.77
C ARG A 131 -6.73 -12.39 3.26
N LEU A 132 -6.39 -12.01 2.03
CA LEU A 132 -6.71 -10.71 1.43
C LEU A 132 -7.67 -10.84 0.23
N THR A 133 -8.16 -12.04 -0.08
CA THR A 133 -8.99 -12.28 -1.27
C THR A 133 -10.21 -11.36 -1.32
N ASP A 134 -10.87 -11.15 -0.19
CA ASP A 134 -12.06 -10.28 -0.09
C ASP A 134 -11.74 -8.86 0.40
N SER A 135 -10.46 -8.51 0.51
CA SER A 135 -9.99 -7.23 1.03
C SER A 135 -8.90 -6.59 0.18
N ALA A 136 -8.81 -6.95 -1.10
CA ALA A 136 -7.87 -6.35 -2.04
C ALA A 136 -8.59 -5.50 -3.10
N LEU A 137 -8.02 -4.35 -3.44
CA LEU A 137 -8.35 -3.58 -4.62
C LEU A 137 -7.15 -3.58 -5.57
N ILE A 138 -7.33 -4.19 -6.74
CA ILE A 138 -6.31 -4.26 -7.79
C ILE A 138 -6.63 -3.21 -8.86
N LEU A 139 -5.76 -2.23 -8.98
CA LEU A 139 -5.87 -1.11 -9.91
C LEU A 139 -5.19 -1.42 -11.24
N ASP A 140 -5.59 -0.68 -12.27
CA ASP A 140 -4.85 -0.65 -13.53
C ASP A 140 -3.49 0.02 -13.29
N GLY A 141 -2.41 -0.70 -13.60
CA GLY A 141 -1.04 -0.24 -13.35
C GLY A 141 -0.59 0.96 -14.20
N GLN A 142 -1.33 1.40 -15.21
CA GLN A 142 -1.02 2.61 -15.97
C GLN A 142 -1.64 3.86 -15.34
N ILE A 143 -2.83 3.74 -14.76
CA ILE A 143 -3.61 4.90 -14.29
C ILE A 143 -3.77 4.95 -12.76
N GLY A 144 -3.58 3.85 -12.04
CA GLY A 144 -3.65 3.81 -10.58
C GLY A 144 -4.96 4.37 -10.01
N LEU A 145 -4.89 5.10 -8.90
CA LEU A 145 -6.05 5.67 -8.17
C LEU A 145 -6.63 6.94 -8.84
N SER A 146 -6.38 7.18 -10.12
CA SER A 146 -6.58 8.46 -10.84
C SER A 146 -8.01 9.03 -10.96
N SER A 147 -9.02 8.42 -10.34
CA SER A 147 -10.40 8.92 -10.42
C SER A 147 -11.15 8.79 -9.11
N THR A 148 -12.14 9.67 -8.92
CA THR A 148 -13.05 9.65 -7.76
C THR A 148 -13.78 8.32 -7.63
N ARG A 149 -14.17 7.69 -8.75
CA ARG A 149 -14.78 6.35 -8.74
C ARG A 149 -13.88 5.30 -8.08
N LEU A 150 -12.57 5.37 -8.29
CA LEU A 150 -11.62 4.46 -7.65
C LEU A 150 -11.39 4.82 -6.17
N CYS A 151 -11.47 6.11 -5.82
CA CYS A 151 -11.53 6.53 -4.42
C CYS A 151 -12.76 5.95 -3.71
N ASP A 152 -13.94 6.03 -4.32
CA ASP A 152 -15.18 5.49 -3.75
C ASP A 152 -15.10 3.97 -3.58
N ALA A 153 -14.53 3.26 -4.56
CA ALA A 153 -14.28 1.83 -4.45
C ALA A 153 -13.31 1.49 -3.30
N MET A 154 -12.25 2.27 -3.13
CA MET A 154 -11.31 2.10 -2.02
C MET A 154 -11.98 2.38 -0.67
N ILE A 155 -12.81 3.42 -0.57
CA ILE A 155 -13.57 3.74 0.63
C ILE A 155 -14.53 2.59 0.98
N ALA A 156 -15.29 2.10 0.01
CA ALA A 156 -16.21 0.98 0.19
C ALA A 156 -15.49 -0.30 0.63
N LEU A 157 -14.29 -0.57 0.10
CA LEU A 157 -13.45 -1.68 0.54
C LEU A 157 -13.08 -1.53 2.03
N LEU A 158 -12.58 -0.36 2.43
CA LEU A 158 -12.19 -0.07 3.81
C LEU A 158 -13.36 -0.20 4.78
N ASP A 159 -14.56 0.23 4.39
CA ASP A 159 -15.77 0.05 5.18
C ASP A 159 -16.14 -1.42 5.32
N SER A 160 -16.11 -2.16 4.21
CA SER A 160 -16.52 -3.57 4.20
C SER A 160 -15.65 -4.45 5.12
N VAL A 161 -14.33 -4.19 5.19
CA VAL A 161 -13.45 -4.94 6.09
C VAL A 161 -13.72 -4.61 7.55
N VAL A 162 -14.04 -3.36 7.88
CA VAL A 162 -14.36 -2.95 9.25
C VAL A 162 -15.71 -3.51 9.68
N SER A 163 -16.75 -3.40 8.83
CA SER A 163 -18.08 -3.91 9.14
C SER A 163 -18.13 -5.43 9.33
N ARG A 164 -17.40 -6.21 8.51
CA ARG A 164 -17.34 -7.67 8.67
C ARG A 164 -16.74 -8.07 10.01
N GLN A 165 -15.68 -7.38 10.45
CA GLN A 165 -15.06 -7.66 11.74
C GLN A 165 -16.00 -7.36 12.91
N THR A 166 -16.76 -6.26 12.86
CA THR A 166 -17.74 -5.94 13.91
C THR A 166 -18.81 -7.03 14.04
N LEU A 167 -19.31 -7.54 12.91
CA LEU A 167 -20.31 -8.62 12.89
C LEU A 167 -19.78 -9.97 13.37
N GLU A 168 -18.49 -10.27 13.16
CA GLU A 168 -17.86 -11.49 13.69
C GLU A 168 -17.72 -11.43 15.22
N VAL A 169 -17.41 -10.26 15.78
CA VAL A 169 -17.31 -10.06 17.23
C VAL A 169 -18.67 -10.17 17.93
N GLU A 170 -19.75 -9.68 17.31
CA GLU A 170 -21.10 -9.74 17.89
C GLU A 170 -21.73 -11.15 17.91
N LYS A 171 -21.14 -12.11 17.20
CA LYS A 171 -21.62 -13.51 17.11
C LYS A 171 -20.94 -14.46 18.12
N LEU A 172 -19.96 -13.97 18.87
CA LEU A 172 -19.21 -14.71 19.90
C LEU A 172 -19.75 -14.38 21.30
#